data_AF-I3T310-F1
#
_entry.id   AF-I3T310-F1
#
_cell.length_a   1.000
_cell.length_b   1.000
_cell.length_c   1.000
_cell.angle_alpha   90.00
_cell.angle_beta   90.00
_cell.angle_gamma   90.00
#
_symmetry.space_group_name_H-M   'P 1'
#
loop_
_entity.id
_entity.type
_entity.pdbx_description
1 polymer ?
#
loop_
_entity_poly.entity_id
_entity_poly.type
_entity_poly.pdbx_seq_one_letter_code
_entity_poly.pdbx_strand_id
1 'polypeptide(L)'
;MNSVGVSLEEAEIAALLKVSAKKGRADRVYMYLHKLRSGVTCVEESTATVIEEWFQSSEAREVGEGDLDVTRVREAVLRNGGGWHGLGWVGKGDWVVSRMSVDDDGICCGCGEQLVCVDIDDEEMEKFASSVAALAVEREVKANFSEFQGWLEKHGCYEAIVDGANVGLYQQNFADGGFSTNQLDDVVKELYNQSGRKWPLVVLHNKRVKGLMENPSSRKLVEEWMKNGVLYTTPNGSNDDWYWLYATVKLRCLLVTNDEMRDHIFELLGSNFFNQWKERHQVHYTFVKGNLKLQMPPPYSLVIQESEKGSWHVPLAVDTSNESSKPWLCITRASADDATTASNGVDTSGNNHIHIDQPQKIADEVLSLDSQVIENNSTSVTGKRKERSDPS
;
A
#
# COMPACT_ATOMS: atom_id res chain seq x y z
N MET A 1 1.30 35.13 -12.28
CA MET A 1 1.81 34.39 -13.46
C MET A 1 0.94 33.17 -13.59
N ASN A 2 0.16 33.09 -14.66
CA ASN A 2 -0.70 31.92 -14.93
C ASN A 2 0.21 30.69 -15.03
N SER A 3 0.12 29.78 -14.07
CA SER A 3 0.80 28.50 -14.16
C SER A 3 0.17 27.74 -15.33
N VAL A 4 0.94 27.56 -16.40
CA VAL A 4 0.63 26.54 -17.40
C VAL A 4 0.55 25.22 -16.61
N GLY A 5 -0.56 24.50 -16.72
CA GLY A 5 -0.86 23.30 -15.92
C GLY A 5 0.00 22.09 -16.31
N VAL A 6 1.32 22.23 -16.24
CA VAL A 6 2.30 21.18 -16.49
C VAL A 6 2.83 20.68 -15.15
N SER A 7 2.61 19.40 -14.86
CA SER A 7 3.25 18.69 -13.75
C SER A 7 4.70 18.36 -14.14
N LEU A 8 5.62 18.51 -13.19
CA LEU A 8 7.02 18.08 -13.37
C LEU A 8 7.12 16.58 -13.08
N GLU A 9 7.85 15.84 -13.91
CA GLU A 9 8.18 14.45 -13.65
C GLU A 9 9.46 14.38 -12.80
N GLU A 10 9.87 13.16 -12.44
CA GLU A 10 11.02 12.93 -11.58
C GLU A 10 12.29 13.58 -12.14
N ALA A 11 12.56 13.44 -13.44
CA ALA A 11 13.77 13.95 -14.07
C ALA A 11 13.90 15.48 -13.94
N GLU A 12 12.82 16.24 -14.14
CA GLU A 12 12.85 17.69 -13.96
C GLU A 12 13.00 18.08 -12.48
N ILE A 13 12.32 17.38 -11.57
CA ILE A 13 12.43 17.65 -10.13
C ILE A 13 13.86 17.36 -9.65
N ALA A 14 14.44 16.23 -10.06
CA ALA A 14 15.80 15.82 -9.73
C ALA A 14 16.85 16.81 -10.27
N ALA A 15 16.68 17.32 -11.48
CA ALA A 15 17.57 18.35 -12.04
C ALA A 15 17.54 19.65 -11.21
N LEU A 16 16.35 20.09 -10.79
CA LEU A 16 16.16 21.28 -9.96
C LEU A 16 16.70 21.07 -8.52
N LEU A 17 16.49 19.89 -7.96
CA LEU A 17 17.04 19.45 -6.68
C LEU A 17 18.57 19.51 -6.73
N LYS A 18 19.19 18.91 -7.76
CA LYS A 18 20.65 18.87 -7.94
C LYS A 18 21.27 20.26 -8.01
N VAL A 19 20.67 21.17 -8.78
CA VAL A 19 21.17 22.56 -8.87
C VAL A 19 21.01 23.29 -7.53
N SER A 20 19.94 23.03 -6.80
CA SER A 20 19.69 23.65 -5.49
C SER A 20 20.67 23.16 -4.43
N ALA A 21 20.93 21.85 -4.39
CA ALA A 21 21.93 21.24 -3.51
C ALA A 21 23.32 21.81 -3.78
N LYS A 22 23.76 21.85 -5.04
CA LYS A 22 25.07 22.42 -5.43
C LYS A 22 25.23 23.92 -5.13
N LYS A 23 24.13 24.64 -4.94
CA LYS A 23 24.13 26.07 -4.62
C LYS A 23 23.85 26.33 -3.13
N GLY A 24 23.74 25.28 -2.30
CA GLY A 24 23.45 25.41 -0.87
C GLY A 24 22.08 26.02 -0.56
N ARG A 25 21.11 25.91 -1.47
CA ARG A 25 19.78 26.53 -1.30
C ARG A 25 18.85 25.60 -0.53
N ALA A 26 19.05 25.53 0.79
CA ALA A 26 18.35 24.59 1.68
C ALA A 26 16.83 24.60 1.55
N ASP A 27 16.20 25.79 1.51
CA ASP A 27 14.73 25.90 1.37
C ASP A 27 14.22 25.33 0.05
N ARG A 28 15.02 25.47 -1.02
CA ARG A 28 14.69 24.90 -2.33
C ARG A 28 14.87 23.39 -2.34
N VAL A 29 15.92 22.89 -1.71
CA VAL A 29 16.11 21.44 -1.55
C VAL A 29 14.92 20.83 -0.81
N TYR A 30 14.54 21.39 0.33
CA TYR A 30 13.38 20.95 1.11
C TYR A 30 12.09 20.95 0.27
N MET A 31 11.83 22.04 -0.45
CA MET A 31 10.69 22.15 -1.36
C MET A 31 10.70 21.07 -2.45
N TYR A 32 11.86 20.75 -3.05
CA TYR A 32 11.95 19.74 -4.11
C TYR A 32 11.85 18.31 -3.57
N LEU A 33 12.31 18.02 -2.35
CA LEU A 33 12.05 16.73 -1.68
C LEU A 33 10.55 16.50 -1.49
N HIS A 34 9.80 17.52 -1.06
CA HIS A 34 8.34 17.43 -0.96
C HIS A 34 7.66 17.33 -2.33
N LYS A 35 8.23 17.90 -3.40
CA LYS A 35 7.73 17.67 -4.76
C LYS A 35 7.94 16.23 -5.20
N LEU A 36 9.12 15.64 -4.96
CA LEU A 36 9.35 14.21 -5.19
C LEU A 36 8.34 13.37 -4.41
N ARG A 37 8.15 13.67 -3.11
CA ARG A 37 7.17 12.99 -2.25
C ARG A 37 5.77 12.94 -2.87
N SER A 38 5.30 14.07 -3.40
CA SER A 38 3.97 14.16 -4.01
C SER A 38 3.87 13.57 -5.42
N GLY A 39 4.99 13.52 -6.14
CA GLY A 39 5.01 13.23 -7.58
C GLY A 39 5.52 11.83 -7.94
N VAL A 40 6.18 11.14 -7.01
CA VAL A 40 6.93 9.92 -7.27
C VAL A 40 6.76 8.94 -6.10
N THR A 41 6.40 7.69 -6.42
CA THR A 41 6.27 6.60 -5.44
C THR A 41 7.65 6.14 -4.94
N CYS A 42 8.57 5.85 -5.86
CA CYS A 42 9.94 5.43 -5.58
C CYS A 42 10.90 6.20 -6.47
N VAL A 43 12.02 6.68 -5.92
CA VAL A 43 12.98 7.46 -6.69
C VAL A 43 13.96 6.55 -7.43
N GLU A 44 14.37 6.95 -8.63
CA GLU A 44 15.44 6.31 -9.37
C GLU A 44 16.79 6.45 -8.65
N GLU A 45 17.70 5.51 -8.92
CA GLU A 45 19.07 5.51 -8.37
C GLU A 45 19.81 6.85 -8.63
N SER A 46 19.55 7.48 -9.77
CA SER A 46 20.16 8.76 -10.13
C SER A 46 19.69 9.91 -9.23
N THR A 47 18.41 9.92 -8.86
CA THR A 47 17.80 10.87 -7.92
C THR A 47 18.23 10.57 -6.50
N ALA A 48 18.26 9.29 -6.11
CA ALA A 48 18.75 8.83 -4.81
C ALA A 48 20.17 9.35 -4.53
N THR A 49 21.07 9.25 -5.51
CA THR A 49 22.44 9.77 -5.40
C THR A 49 22.46 11.27 -5.10
N VAL A 50 21.59 12.06 -5.74
CA VAL A 50 21.49 13.52 -5.48
C VAL A 50 21.01 13.81 -4.06
N ILE A 51 20.08 13.00 -3.55
CA ILE A 51 19.57 13.10 -2.18
C ILE A 51 20.69 12.77 -1.18
N GLU A 52 21.40 11.66 -1.38
CA GLU A 52 22.54 11.24 -0.56
C GLU A 52 23.64 12.32 -0.51
N GLU A 53 24.03 12.86 -1.68
CA GLU A 53 25.01 13.94 -1.80
C GLU A 53 24.60 15.20 -1.02
N TRP A 54 23.31 15.55 -1.02
CA TRP A 54 22.81 16.67 -0.23
C TRP A 54 22.99 16.41 1.27
N PHE A 55 22.48 15.28 1.78
CA PHE A 55 22.50 15.00 3.22
C PHE A 55 23.92 14.79 3.77
N GLN A 56 24.87 14.41 2.93
CA GLN A 56 26.30 14.30 3.30
C GLN A 56 27.08 15.63 3.17
N SER A 57 26.44 16.71 2.71
CA SER A 57 27.09 18.01 2.52
C SER A 57 27.25 18.81 3.83
N SER A 58 28.24 19.70 3.84
CA SER A 58 28.43 20.67 4.93
C SER A 58 27.23 21.60 5.11
N GLU A 59 26.54 21.93 4.03
CA GLU A 59 25.37 22.80 4.02
C GLU A 59 24.19 22.11 4.71
N ALA A 60 23.94 20.82 4.43
CA ALA A 60 22.88 20.06 5.07
C ALA A 60 23.09 19.85 6.57
N ARG A 61 24.34 19.82 7.03
CA ARG A 61 24.69 19.74 8.46
C ARG A 61 24.21 20.98 9.24
N GLU A 62 24.32 22.16 8.64
CA GLU A 62 24.07 23.44 9.33
C GLU A 62 22.60 23.90 9.26
N VAL A 63 21.79 23.30 8.39
CA VAL A 63 20.38 23.67 8.21
C VAL A 63 19.48 23.00 9.25
N GLY A 64 18.50 23.76 9.73
CA GLY A 64 17.50 23.30 10.68
C GLY A 64 17.48 24.08 11.98
N GLU A 65 16.33 24.04 12.62
CA GLU A 65 16.07 24.69 13.91
C GLU A 65 16.10 23.64 15.01
N GLY A 66 16.78 23.97 16.12
CA GLY A 66 16.95 23.04 17.25
C GLY A 66 15.66 22.78 18.04
N ASP A 67 14.73 23.74 18.06
CA ASP A 67 13.48 23.69 18.83
C ASP A 67 12.28 23.99 17.91
N LEU A 68 11.99 23.10 16.96
CA LEU A 68 10.67 23.08 16.34
C LEU A 68 9.65 22.61 17.39
N ASP A 69 8.60 23.42 17.61
CA ASP A 69 7.54 23.08 18.55
C ASP A 69 6.93 21.72 18.18
N VAL A 70 7.20 20.72 19.01
CA VAL A 70 6.77 19.33 18.83
C VAL A 70 5.24 19.25 18.66
N THR A 71 4.50 20.12 19.36
CA THR A 71 3.03 20.19 19.24
C THR A 71 2.64 20.62 17.84
N ARG A 72 3.29 21.68 17.33
CA ARG A 72 3.04 22.21 15.99
C ARG A 72 3.43 21.20 14.90
N VAL A 73 4.52 20.46 15.09
CA VAL A 73 4.96 19.39 14.16
C VAL A 73 3.92 18.28 14.14
N ARG A 74 3.52 17.74 15.30
CA ARG A 74 2.51 16.68 15.40
C ARG A 74 1.17 17.10 14.79
N GLU A 75 0.72 18.32 15.06
CA GLU A 75 -0.51 18.84 14.44
C GLU A 75 -0.39 18.96 12.93
N ALA A 76 0.78 19.35 12.41
CA ALA A 76 1.01 19.39 10.96
C ALA A 76 0.99 18.00 10.34
N VAL A 77 1.65 17.01 10.96
CA VAL A 77 1.60 15.61 10.51
C VAL A 77 0.16 15.11 10.43
N LEU A 78 -0.63 15.33 11.49
CA LEU A 78 -2.03 14.90 11.52
C LEU A 78 -2.88 15.57 10.44
N ARG A 79 -2.74 16.89 10.26
CA ARG A 79 -3.47 17.64 9.22
C ARG A 79 -3.11 17.20 7.81
N ASN A 80 -1.91 16.67 7.61
CA ASN A 80 -1.39 16.26 6.31
C ASN A 80 -1.70 14.79 5.95
N GLY A 81 -2.50 14.09 6.76
CA GLY A 81 -2.80 12.66 6.56
C GLY A 81 -1.69 11.71 7.04
N GLY A 82 -0.69 12.23 7.77
CA GLY A 82 0.46 11.45 8.22
C GLY A 82 1.66 11.49 7.28
N GLY A 83 2.82 11.09 7.79
CA GLY A 83 4.02 10.83 7.00
C GLY A 83 4.83 12.05 6.58
N TRP A 84 4.39 13.29 6.89
CA TRP A 84 5.18 14.51 6.70
C TRP A 84 4.59 15.73 7.41
N HIS A 85 5.42 16.72 7.76
CA HIS A 85 4.97 17.96 8.41
C HIS A 85 5.17 19.21 7.55
N GLY A 86 6.18 19.27 6.68
CA GLY A 86 6.34 20.39 5.74
C GLY A 86 6.74 21.72 6.38
N LEU A 87 7.28 21.70 7.61
CA LEU A 87 7.60 22.90 8.40
C LEU A 87 9.05 23.38 8.27
N GLY A 88 9.88 22.67 7.49
CA GLY A 88 11.31 22.93 7.34
C GLY A 88 12.18 21.89 8.03
N TRP A 89 13.49 22.10 8.02
CA TRP A 89 14.48 21.18 8.57
C TRP A 89 14.46 21.15 10.11
N VAL A 90 14.46 19.96 10.71
CA VAL A 90 14.49 19.76 12.16
C VAL A 90 15.90 19.41 12.65
N GLY A 91 16.31 19.99 13.77
CA GLY A 91 17.58 19.70 14.43
C GLY A 91 18.79 20.40 13.82
N LYS A 92 19.99 20.02 14.27
CA LYS A 92 21.29 20.45 13.74
C LYS A 92 22.32 19.34 13.83
N GLY A 93 23.37 19.42 13.01
CA GLY A 93 24.49 18.49 13.04
C GLY A 93 24.46 17.49 11.89
N ASP A 94 25.38 16.53 11.97
CA ASP A 94 25.63 15.58 10.90
C ASP A 94 24.44 14.65 10.70
N TRP A 95 24.11 14.40 9.43
CA TRP A 95 23.13 13.40 9.05
C TRP A 95 23.80 12.03 8.93
N VAL A 96 23.10 11.00 9.36
CA VAL A 96 23.42 9.61 9.10
C VAL A 96 22.57 9.18 7.91
N VAL A 97 23.23 8.79 6.82
CA VAL A 97 22.59 8.32 5.59
C VAL A 97 22.93 6.86 5.39
N SER A 98 21.93 6.00 5.27
CA SER A 98 22.11 4.56 5.09
C SER A 98 21.05 4.00 4.14
N ARG A 99 21.42 2.97 3.37
CA ARG A 99 20.47 2.19 2.56
C ARG A 99 20.05 0.96 3.34
N MET A 100 18.78 0.87 3.69
CA MET A 100 18.22 -0.14 4.59
C MET A 100 16.94 -0.75 4.02
N SER A 101 16.50 -1.87 4.58
CA SER A 101 15.16 -2.41 4.35
C SER A 101 14.16 -1.86 5.38
N VAL A 102 12.88 -1.99 5.05
CA VAL A 102 11.76 -1.85 5.97
C VAL A 102 11.10 -3.22 6.04
N ASP A 103 10.72 -3.65 7.24
CA ASP A 103 10.05 -4.94 7.42
C ASP A 103 8.56 -4.90 7.04
N ASP A 104 7.90 -6.06 7.09
CA ASP A 104 6.49 -6.20 6.72
C ASP A 104 5.54 -5.37 7.63
N ASP A 105 5.99 -5.00 8.83
CA ASP A 105 5.24 -4.15 9.77
C ASP A 105 5.50 -2.65 9.55
N GLY A 106 6.42 -2.29 8.65
CA GLY A 106 6.76 -0.89 8.35
C GLY A 106 7.86 -0.30 9.22
N ILE A 107 8.63 -1.12 9.95
CA ILE A 107 9.72 -0.64 10.80
C ILE A 107 11.01 -0.57 9.99
N CYS A 108 11.66 0.60 9.98
CA CYS A 108 12.95 0.76 9.32
C CYS A 108 14.05 -0.01 10.06
N CYS A 109 14.74 -0.93 9.37
CA CYS A 109 15.82 -1.72 9.96
C CYS A 109 17.08 -0.90 10.33
N GLY A 110 17.17 0.36 9.87
CA GLY A 110 18.28 1.27 10.18
C GLY A 110 18.11 2.02 11.49
N CYS A 111 17.01 2.76 11.60
CA CYS A 111 16.75 3.65 12.73
C CYS A 111 15.67 3.14 13.71
N GLY A 112 14.94 2.08 13.35
CA GLY A 112 13.83 1.56 14.14
C GLY A 112 12.57 2.45 14.13
N GLU A 113 12.50 3.49 13.30
CA GLU A 113 11.28 4.29 13.15
C GLU A 113 10.21 3.52 12.39
N GLN A 114 8.96 3.67 12.84
CA GLN A 114 7.76 3.14 12.20
C GLN A 114 7.34 4.07 11.05
N LEU A 115 7.39 3.56 9.82
CA LEU A 115 6.71 4.21 8.70
C LEU A 115 5.21 4.17 8.91
N VAL A 116 4.53 5.22 8.45
CA VAL A 116 3.08 5.33 8.60
C VAL A 116 2.36 4.98 7.31
N CYS A 117 1.11 4.58 7.45
CA CYS A 117 0.15 4.58 6.37
C CYS A 117 -0.31 6.01 6.15
N VAL A 118 0.08 6.63 5.04
CA VAL A 118 -0.34 7.99 4.68
C VAL A 118 -1.78 7.92 4.19
N ASP A 119 -2.66 8.66 4.85
CA ASP A 119 -4.04 8.80 4.44
C ASP A 119 -4.12 9.70 3.19
N ILE A 120 -5.02 9.32 2.30
CA ILE A 120 -5.36 10.13 1.14
C ILE A 120 -6.36 11.20 1.60
N ASP A 121 -6.11 12.46 1.25
CA ASP A 121 -6.92 13.59 1.69
C ASP A 121 -8.41 13.42 1.29
N ASP A 122 -9.29 13.84 2.20
CA ASP A 122 -10.73 13.72 2.07
C ASP A 122 -11.30 14.44 0.83
N GLU A 123 -10.74 15.61 0.51
CA GLU A 123 -11.15 16.41 -0.64
C GLU A 123 -10.68 15.74 -1.94
N GLU A 124 -9.47 15.18 -1.94
CA GLU A 124 -8.95 14.43 -3.08
C GLU A 124 -9.74 13.14 -3.32
N MET A 125 -10.07 12.39 -2.26
CA MET A 125 -10.92 11.21 -2.35
C MET A 125 -12.32 11.52 -2.88
N GLU A 126 -12.93 12.64 -2.47
CA GLU A 126 -14.26 13.02 -2.98
C GLU A 126 -14.21 13.50 -4.44
N LYS A 127 -13.14 14.21 -4.83
CA LYS A 127 -12.88 14.53 -6.25
C LYS A 127 -12.70 13.27 -7.07
N PHE A 128 -11.97 12.29 -6.56
CA PHE A 128 -11.77 11.01 -7.22
C PHE A 128 -13.08 10.23 -7.35
N ALA A 129 -13.89 10.14 -6.28
CA ALA A 129 -15.23 9.54 -6.32
C ALA A 129 -16.12 10.21 -7.38
N SER A 130 -16.06 11.54 -7.48
CA SER A 130 -16.80 12.32 -8.46
C SER A 130 -16.35 12.04 -9.89
N SER A 131 -15.04 11.93 -10.13
CA SER A 131 -14.46 11.56 -11.43
C SER A 131 -14.87 10.15 -11.86
N VAL A 132 -14.81 9.17 -10.94
CA VAL A 132 -15.26 7.80 -11.20
C VAL A 132 -16.75 7.79 -11.55
N ALA A 133 -17.58 8.52 -10.80
CA ALA A 133 -19.02 8.61 -11.07
C ALA A 133 -19.32 9.25 -12.42
N ALA A 134 -18.59 10.31 -12.79
CA ALA A 134 -18.75 10.97 -14.08
C ALA A 134 -18.43 10.01 -15.25
N LEU A 135 -17.30 9.31 -15.18
CA LEU A 135 -16.90 8.32 -16.19
C LEU A 135 -17.89 7.15 -16.27
N ALA A 136 -18.40 6.67 -15.12
CA ALA A 136 -19.41 5.64 -15.09
C ALA A 136 -20.70 6.12 -15.78
N VAL A 137 -21.20 7.32 -15.50
CA VAL A 137 -22.41 7.88 -16.12
C VAL A 137 -22.27 8.08 -17.63
N GLU A 138 -21.07 8.36 -18.14
CA GLU A 138 -20.81 8.49 -19.58
C GLU A 138 -20.90 7.15 -20.33
N ARG A 139 -20.63 6.03 -19.65
CA ARG A 139 -20.50 4.71 -20.27
C ARG A 139 -21.63 3.75 -19.91
N GLU A 140 -22.23 3.93 -18.75
CA GLU A 140 -23.36 3.16 -18.26
C GLU A 140 -24.69 3.80 -18.66
N VAL A 141 -25.76 2.99 -18.59
CA VAL A 141 -27.10 3.56 -18.63
C VAL A 141 -27.29 4.42 -17.38
N LYS A 142 -27.31 5.74 -17.53
CA LYS A 142 -27.35 6.73 -16.44
C LYS A 142 -28.32 6.38 -15.30
N ALA A 143 -29.52 5.91 -15.63
CA ALA A 143 -30.52 5.52 -14.64
C ALA A 143 -30.05 4.37 -13.73
N ASN A 144 -29.39 3.36 -14.29
CA ASN A 144 -28.88 2.20 -13.55
C ASN A 144 -27.82 2.61 -12.53
N PHE A 145 -26.87 3.44 -12.96
CA PHE A 145 -25.78 3.87 -12.08
C PHE A 145 -26.28 4.84 -11.00
N SER A 146 -27.17 5.79 -11.33
CA SER A 146 -27.78 6.67 -10.32
C SER A 146 -28.63 5.90 -9.30
N GLU A 147 -29.32 4.83 -9.71
CA GLU A 147 -30.01 3.94 -8.78
C GLU A 147 -29.04 3.25 -7.81
N PHE A 148 -27.89 2.78 -8.31
CA PHE A 148 -26.84 2.23 -7.46
C PHE A 148 -26.29 3.24 -6.47
N GLN A 149 -26.01 4.48 -6.89
CA GLN A 149 -25.52 5.53 -6.00
C GLN A 149 -26.51 5.77 -4.85
N GLY A 150 -27.80 5.93 -5.16
CA GLY A 150 -28.84 6.11 -4.15
C GLY A 150 -29.10 4.86 -3.30
N TRP A 151 -28.83 3.66 -3.82
CA TRP A 151 -28.85 2.43 -3.03
C TRP A 151 -27.69 2.39 -2.04
N LEU A 152 -26.47 2.72 -2.48
CA LEU A 152 -25.25 2.69 -1.66
C LEU A 152 -25.35 3.67 -0.48
N GLU A 153 -25.85 4.88 -0.71
CA GLU A 153 -26.08 5.89 0.34
C GLU A 153 -26.99 5.38 1.47
N LYS A 154 -27.97 4.53 1.15
CA LYS A 154 -28.90 3.95 2.13
C LYS A 154 -28.31 2.77 2.91
N HIS A 155 -27.21 2.19 2.44
CA HIS A 155 -26.61 0.96 2.97
C HIS A 155 -25.14 1.15 3.39
N GLY A 156 -24.65 2.40 3.51
CA GLY A 156 -23.24 2.80 3.49
C GLY A 156 -22.32 2.39 4.65
N CYS A 157 -22.38 1.14 5.12
CA CYS A 157 -21.57 0.64 6.25
C CYS A 157 -20.74 -0.61 5.89
N TYR A 158 -20.20 -0.69 4.67
CA TYR A 158 -19.32 -1.80 4.26
C TYR A 158 -17.85 -1.45 4.49
N GLU A 159 -17.09 -2.40 5.05
CA GLU A 159 -15.63 -2.28 5.26
C GLU A 159 -14.81 -2.94 4.15
N ALA A 160 -15.47 -3.74 3.30
CA ALA A 160 -14.86 -4.33 2.13
C ALA A 160 -15.90 -4.51 1.01
N ILE A 161 -15.47 -4.27 -0.21
CA ILE A 161 -16.16 -4.58 -1.46
C ILE A 161 -15.46 -5.77 -2.11
N VAL A 162 -16.21 -6.69 -2.67
CA VAL A 162 -15.70 -7.88 -3.36
C VAL A 162 -16.14 -7.83 -4.81
N ASP A 163 -15.16 -7.88 -5.71
CA ASP A 163 -15.39 -8.16 -7.12
C ASP A 163 -15.75 -9.65 -7.28
N GLY A 164 -17.06 -9.90 -7.26
CA GLY A 164 -17.58 -11.27 -7.25
C GLY A 164 -17.27 -12.03 -8.53
N ALA A 165 -17.17 -11.33 -9.67
CA ALA A 165 -16.85 -11.96 -10.95
C ALA A 165 -15.40 -12.41 -10.99
N ASN A 166 -14.47 -11.55 -10.56
CA ASN A 166 -13.04 -11.85 -10.51
C ASN A 166 -12.75 -13.02 -9.57
N VAL A 167 -13.27 -12.98 -8.33
CA VAL A 167 -13.10 -14.07 -7.34
C VAL A 167 -13.69 -15.38 -7.84
N GLY A 168 -14.93 -15.37 -8.31
CA GLY A 168 -15.62 -16.59 -8.72
C GLY A 168 -15.06 -17.23 -9.99
N LEU A 169 -14.28 -16.50 -10.80
CA LEU A 169 -13.63 -17.02 -12.02
C LEU A 169 -12.13 -17.31 -11.85
N TYR A 170 -11.57 -17.02 -10.69
CA TYR A 170 -10.15 -17.17 -10.44
C TYR A 170 -9.68 -18.64 -10.59
N GLN A 171 -8.73 -18.86 -11.49
CA GLN A 171 -8.19 -20.17 -11.86
C GLN A 171 -9.25 -21.18 -12.38
N GLN A 172 -10.37 -20.70 -12.93
CA GLN A 172 -11.46 -21.55 -13.46
C GLN A 172 -11.37 -21.83 -14.97
N ASN A 173 -10.22 -21.61 -15.62
CA ASN A 173 -10.08 -21.69 -17.09
C ASN A 173 -9.87 -23.12 -17.65
N PHE A 174 -10.41 -24.16 -17.00
CA PHE A 174 -10.31 -25.55 -17.44
C PHE A 174 -11.60 -26.03 -18.13
N ALA A 175 -11.60 -27.22 -18.75
CA ALA A 175 -12.69 -27.66 -19.65
C ALA A 175 -14.08 -27.72 -18.99
N ASP A 176 -14.15 -28.12 -17.72
CA ASP A 176 -15.37 -28.11 -16.89
C ASP A 176 -15.37 -26.94 -15.88
N GLY A 177 -14.48 -25.97 -16.10
CA GLY A 177 -14.31 -24.82 -15.22
C GLY A 177 -15.46 -23.84 -15.38
N GLY A 178 -15.89 -23.30 -14.26
CA GLY A 178 -17.06 -22.43 -14.20
C GLY A 178 -16.98 -21.51 -13.01
N PHE A 179 -18.04 -20.73 -12.79
CA PHE A 179 -18.10 -19.84 -11.65
C PHE A 179 -18.12 -20.64 -10.33
N SER A 180 -17.11 -20.43 -9.48
CA SER A 180 -16.97 -21.09 -8.19
C SER A 180 -17.62 -20.25 -7.08
N THR A 181 -18.81 -20.68 -6.64
CA THR A 181 -19.46 -20.06 -5.48
C THR A 181 -18.73 -20.30 -4.18
N ASN A 182 -18.01 -21.42 -4.07
CA ASN A 182 -17.26 -21.76 -2.86
C ASN A 182 -16.07 -20.82 -2.66
N GLN A 183 -15.32 -20.49 -3.74
CA GLN A 183 -14.23 -19.51 -3.66
C GLN A 183 -14.75 -18.15 -3.18
N LEU A 184 -15.88 -17.70 -3.74
CA LEU A 184 -16.49 -16.44 -3.34
C LEU A 184 -16.98 -16.47 -1.89
N ASP A 185 -17.57 -17.58 -1.44
CA ASP A 185 -18.00 -17.77 -0.06
C ASP A 185 -16.85 -17.79 0.94
N ASP A 186 -15.72 -18.43 0.59
CA ASP A 186 -14.52 -18.43 1.41
C ASP A 186 -14.00 -16.99 1.63
N VAL A 187 -13.99 -16.17 0.57
CA VAL A 187 -13.61 -14.75 0.67
C VAL A 187 -14.58 -13.97 1.55
N VAL A 188 -15.89 -14.14 1.33
CA VAL A 188 -16.92 -13.45 2.12
C VAL A 188 -16.82 -13.81 3.62
N LYS A 189 -16.62 -15.09 3.94
CA LYS A 189 -16.47 -15.57 5.32
C LYS A 189 -15.19 -15.07 5.97
N GLU A 190 -14.08 -15.08 5.25
CA GLU A 190 -12.81 -14.59 5.77
C GLU A 190 -12.90 -13.11 6.11
N LEU A 191 -13.44 -12.28 5.20
CA LEU A 191 -13.66 -10.85 5.44
C LEU A 191 -14.61 -10.61 6.61
N TYR A 192 -15.70 -11.39 6.71
CA TYR A 192 -16.64 -11.30 7.83
C TYR A 192 -15.99 -11.61 9.18
N ASN A 193 -15.09 -12.59 9.22
CA ASN A 193 -14.38 -12.95 10.44
C ASN A 193 -13.34 -11.90 10.82
N GLN A 194 -12.56 -11.40 9.86
CA GLN A 194 -11.54 -10.37 10.08
C GLN A 194 -12.14 -9.02 10.52
N SER A 195 -13.30 -8.64 9.99
CA SER A 195 -13.99 -7.38 10.28
C SER A 195 -14.76 -7.35 11.62
N GLY A 196 -14.68 -8.42 12.42
CA GLY A 196 -15.46 -8.54 13.64
C GLY A 196 -16.96 -8.68 13.37
N ARG A 197 -17.33 -9.46 12.35
CA ARG A 197 -18.72 -9.81 11.94
C ARG A 197 -19.47 -8.75 11.14
N LYS A 198 -18.75 -7.98 10.33
CA LYS A 198 -19.35 -7.07 9.33
C LYS A 198 -19.29 -7.72 7.96
N TRP A 199 -20.44 -7.81 7.31
CA TRP A 199 -20.53 -8.38 5.97
C TRP A 199 -19.84 -7.47 4.94
N PRO A 200 -19.06 -8.02 3.99
CA PRO A 200 -18.63 -7.28 2.82
C PRO A 200 -19.78 -7.10 1.82
N LEU A 201 -19.61 -6.18 0.87
CA LEU A 201 -20.49 -6.07 -0.29
C LEU A 201 -19.90 -6.79 -1.49
N VAL A 202 -20.54 -7.85 -1.94
CA VAL A 202 -20.28 -8.54 -3.20
C VAL A 202 -21.02 -7.82 -4.33
N VAL A 203 -20.29 -7.39 -5.35
CA VAL A 203 -20.86 -6.89 -6.60
C VAL A 203 -20.81 -8.02 -7.63
N LEU A 204 -21.95 -8.35 -8.23
CA LEU A 204 -22.02 -9.41 -9.24
C LEU A 204 -23.09 -9.15 -10.30
N HIS A 205 -22.77 -9.42 -11.56
CA HIS A 205 -23.73 -9.25 -12.66
C HIS A 205 -24.97 -10.16 -12.56
N ASN A 206 -26.16 -9.62 -12.84
CA ASN A 206 -27.44 -10.32 -12.65
C ASN A 206 -27.55 -11.68 -13.37
N LYS A 207 -26.97 -11.83 -14.57
CA LYS A 207 -26.91 -13.10 -15.32
C LYS A 207 -26.25 -14.20 -14.50
N ARG A 208 -25.17 -13.89 -13.77
CA ARG A 208 -24.48 -14.85 -12.90
C ARG A 208 -25.38 -15.22 -11.74
N VAL A 209 -25.94 -14.21 -11.06
CA VAL A 209 -26.87 -14.41 -9.93
C VAL A 209 -28.05 -15.30 -10.33
N LYS A 210 -28.66 -15.08 -11.51
CA LYS A 210 -29.74 -15.93 -12.03
C LYS A 210 -29.29 -17.38 -12.20
N GLY A 211 -28.14 -17.63 -12.83
CA GLY A 211 -27.60 -18.98 -12.98
C GLY A 211 -27.31 -19.66 -11.64
N LEU A 212 -26.80 -18.91 -10.65
CA LEU A 212 -26.58 -19.41 -9.29
C LEU A 212 -27.89 -19.72 -8.55
N MET A 213 -28.93 -18.93 -8.79
CA MET A 213 -30.28 -19.17 -8.25
C MET A 213 -30.96 -20.37 -8.92
N GLU A 214 -30.63 -20.70 -10.17
CA GLU A 214 -31.16 -21.89 -10.86
C GLU A 214 -30.50 -23.18 -10.33
N ASN A 215 -29.24 -23.11 -9.90
CA ASN A 215 -28.53 -24.23 -9.31
C ASN A 215 -28.91 -24.48 -7.82
N PRO A 216 -29.49 -25.66 -7.46
CA PRO A 216 -29.88 -25.97 -6.09
C PRO A 216 -28.75 -25.93 -5.06
N SER A 217 -27.50 -26.20 -5.46
CA SER A 217 -26.36 -26.21 -4.52
C SER A 217 -25.97 -24.82 -4.05
N SER A 218 -26.10 -23.80 -4.90
CA SER A 218 -25.76 -22.41 -4.59
C SER A 218 -26.94 -21.56 -4.15
N ARG A 219 -28.17 -21.94 -4.52
CA ARG A 219 -29.40 -21.16 -4.26
C ARG A 219 -29.51 -20.68 -2.80
N LYS A 220 -29.35 -21.59 -1.83
CA LYS A 220 -29.49 -21.26 -0.40
C LYS A 220 -28.51 -20.18 0.05
N LEU A 221 -27.27 -20.24 -0.45
CA LEU A 221 -26.22 -19.28 -0.11
C LEU A 221 -26.52 -17.90 -0.71
N VAL A 222 -26.96 -17.86 -1.97
CA VAL A 222 -27.32 -16.59 -2.62
C VAL A 222 -28.52 -15.94 -1.93
N GLU A 223 -29.54 -16.71 -1.55
CA GLU A 223 -30.69 -16.23 -0.76
C GLU A 223 -30.26 -15.64 0.58
N GLU A 224 -29.30 -16.28 1.27
CA GLU A 224 -28.71 -15.77 2.50
C GLU A 224 -27.98 -14.43 2.27
N TRP A 225 -27.15 -14.33 1.23
CA TRP A 225 -26.45 -13.09 0.89
C TRP A 225 -27.41 -11.95 0.57
N MET A 226 -28.45 -12.21 -0.21
CA MET A 226 -29.48 -11.20 -0.51
C MET A 226 -30.20 -10.74 0.76
N LYS A 227 -30.54 -11.67 1.66
CA LYS A 227 -31.21 -11.34 2.94
C LYS A 227 -30.32 -10.50 3.86
N ASN A 228 -29.02 -10.77 3.88
CA ASN A 228 -28.06 -10.09 4.75
C ASN A 228 -27.49 -8.79 4.13
N GLY A 229 -27.94 -8.40 2.93
CA GLY A 229 -27.43 -7.22 2.23
C GLY A 229 -26.00 -7.39 1.69
N VAL A 230 -25.50 -8.62 1.61
CA VAL A 230 -24.14 -8.94 1.14
C VAL A 230 -24.00 -8.76 -0.36
N LEU A 231 -25.08 -8.81 -1.13
CA LEU A 231 -25.03 -8.88 -2.59
C LEU A 231 -25.72 -7.68 -3.25
N TYR A 232 -24.99 -6.96 -4.10
CA TYR A 232 -25.56 -6.05 -5.09
C TYR A 232 -25.51 -6.68 -6.49
N THR A 233 -26.65 -6.70 -7.18
CA THR A 233 -26.76 -7.30 -8.51
C THR A 233 -26.74 -6.23 -9.60
N THR A 234 -25.68 -6.18 -10.41
CA THR A 234 -25.60 -5.18 -11.49
C THR A 234 -26.57 -5.55 -12.64
N PRO A 235 -27.19 -4.56 -13.30
CA PRO A 235 -28.20 -4.80 -14.32
C PRO A 235 -27.60 -5.33 -15.63
N ASN A 236 -28.46 -5.84 -16.51
CA ASN A 236 -28.00 -6.39 -17.79
C ASN A 236 -27.35 -5.31 -18.66
N GLY A 237 -26.15 -5.61 -19.18
CA GLY A 237 -25.43 -4.73 -20.08
C GLY A 237 -24.59 -3.67 -19.37
N SER A 238 -24.58 -3.68 -18.04
CA SER A 238 -23.67 -2.87 -17.23
C SER A 238 -22.32 -3.57 -17.07
N ASN A 239 -21.25 -2.77 -17.04
CA ASN A 239 -19.96 -3.22 -16.55
C ASN A 239 -19.94 -3.15 -15.02
N ASP A 240 -19.73 -4.29 -14.35
CA ASP A 240 -19.62 -4.38 -12.89
C ASP A 240 -18.42 -3.60 -12.33
N ASP A 241 -17.41 -3.31 -13.15
CA ASP A 241 -16.22 -2.54 -12.77
C ASP A 241 -16.54 -1.19 -12.14
N TRP A 242 -17.47 -0.45 -12.75
CA TRP A 242 -17.88 0.86 -12.25
C TRP A 242 -18.54 0.79 -10.89
N TYR A 243 -19.21 -0.31 -10.57
CA TYR A 243 -20.00 -0.45 -9.36
C TYR A 243 -19.10 -0.77 -8.17
N TRP A 244 -18.22 -1.77 -8.29
CA TRP A 244 -17.30 -2.08 -7.20
C TRP A 244 -16.25 -0.98 -7.02
N LEU A 245 -15.79 -0.33 -8.10
CA LEU A 245 -14.83 0.77 -7.98
C LEU A 245 -15.45 1.95 -7.26
N TYR A 246 -16.62 2.42 -7.73
CA TYR A 246 -17.30 3.55 -7.11
C TYR A 246 -17.65 3.27 -5.65
N ALA A 247 -18.17 2.08 -5.32
CA ALA A 247 -18.47 1.73 -3.94
C ALA A 247 -17.24 1.76 -3.04
N THR A 248 -16.13 1.20 -3.51
CA THR A 248 -14.87 1.16 -2.74
C THR A 248 -14.38 2.58 -2.47
N VAL A 249 -14.34 3.43 -3.50
CA VAL A 249 -13.88 4.81 -3.38
C VAL A 249 -14.80 5.63 -2.47
N LYS A 250 -16.12 5.52 -2.67
CA LYS A 250 -17.10 6.33 -1.92
C LYS A 250 -17.16 5.94 -0.45
N LEU A 251 -17.00 4.65 -0.13
CA LEU A 251 -17.01 4.15 1.24
C LEU A 251 -15.62 4.12 1.89
N ARG A 252 -14.55 4.39 1.13
CA ARG A 252 -13.15 4.41 1.58
C ARG A 252 -12.77 3.11 2.31
N CYS A 253 -13.05 2.00 1.66
CA CYS A 253 -12.95 0.67 2.25
C CYS A 253 -12.11 -0.28 1.38
N LEU A 254 -11.87 -1.51 1.82
CA LEU A 254 -11.05 -2.45 1.06
C LEU A 254 -11.75 -2.91 -0.22
N LEU A 255 -10.98 -3.20 -1.27
CA LEU A 255 -11.45 -3.82 -2.50
C LEU A 255 -10.75 -5.15 -2.71
N VAL A 256 -11.51 -6.25 -2.69
CA VAL A 256 -10.98 -7.58 -3.00
C VAL A 256 -11.13 -7.85 -4.49
N THR A 257 -10.01 -7.74 -5.22
CA THR A 257 -9.92 -8.10 -6.64
C THR A 257 -8.45 -8.36 -7.02
N ASN A 258 -8.22 -9.30 -7.93
CA ASN A 258 -6.95 -9.51 -8.62
C ASN A 258 -6.94 -8.82 -9.99
N ASP A 259 -7.94 -8.02 -10.31
CA ASP A 259 -7.88 -7.17 -11.49
C ASP A 259 -6.79 -6.10 -11.30
N GLU A 260 -5.91 -5.97 -12.30
CA GLU A 260 -4.82 -5.00 -12.25
C GLU A 260 -5.29 -3.56 -12.54
N MET A 261 -6.55 -3.42 -12.99
CA MET A 261 -7.18 -2.16 -13.38
C MET A 261 -6.33 -1.41 -14.40
N ARG A 262 -5.80 -2.15 -15.39
CA ARG A 262 -4.87 -1.65 -16.42
C ARG A 262 -5.55 -1.09 -17.66
N ASP A 263 -6.87 -1.09 -17.71
CA ASP A 263 -7.57 -0.52 -18.84
C ASP A 263 -7.26 0.98 -18.95
N HIS A 264 -7.05 1.47 -20.18
CA HIS A 264 -6.82 2.89 -20.50
C HIS A 264 -7.87 3.85 -19.92
N ILE A 265 -9.00 3.28 -19.48
CA ILE A 265 -10.08 3.95 -18.78
C ILE A 265 -9.64 4.43 -17.38
N PHE A 266 -8.88 3.64 -16.64
CA PHE A 266 -8.41 3.98 -15.30
C PHE A 266 -7.20 4.92 -15.36
N GLU A 267 -6.46 4.94 -16.47
CA GLU A 267 -5.41 5.94 -16.73
C GLU A 267 -5.97 7.37 -16.76
N LEU A 268 -7.26 7.56 -17.12
CA LEU A 268 -7.94 8.86 -17.10
C LEU A 268 -8.17 9.42 -15.69
N LEU A 269 -8.03 8.58 -14.65
CA LEU A 269 -8.27 8.96 -13.26
C LEU A 269 -7.06 9.61 -12.57
N GLY A 270 -5.95 9.78 -13.30
CA GLY A 270 -4.70 10.33 -12.77
C GLY A 270 -3.81 9.23 -12.21
N SER A 271 -2.74 8.91 -12.94
CA SER A 271 -1.87 7.75 -12.69
C SER A 271 -1.31 7.69 -11.26
N ASN A 272 -0.85 8.81 -10.70
CA ASN A 272 -0.22 8.81 -9.39
C ASN A 272 -1.22 8.57 -8.25
N PHE A 273 -2.35 9.28 -8.27
CA PHE A 273 -3.37 9.15 -7.25
C PHE A 273 -4.04 7.78 -7.27
N PHE A 274 -4.39 7.30 -8.48
CA PHE A 274 -5.03 5.99 -8.62
C PHE A 274 -4.13 4.85 -8.13
N ASN A 275 -2.83 4.90 -8.42
CA ASN A 275 -1.88 3.90 -7.93
C ASN A 275 -1.74 3.94 -6.40
N GLN A 276 -1.68 5.12 -5.79
CA GLN A 276 -1.66 5.25 -4.33
C GLN A 276 -2.95 4.72 -3.70
N TRP A 277 -4.09 5.06 -4.29
CA TRP A 277 -5.38 4.52 -3.86
C TRP A 277 -5.41 3.00 -3.97
N LYS A 278 -4.92 2.45 -5.08
CA LYS A 278 -4.87 1.01 -5.32
C LYS A 278 -4.01 0.29 -4.28
N GLU A 279 -2.79 0.77 -4.03
CA GLU A 279 -1.88 0.22 -3.00
C GLU A 279 -2.56 0.20 -1.62
N ARG A 280 -3.34 1.23 -1.30
CA ARG A 280 -3.97 1.40 0.01
C ARG A 280 -5.25 0.57 0.21
N HIS A 281 -5.98 0.26 -0.85
CA HIS A 281 -7.32 -0.33 -0.76
C HIS A 281 -7.42 -1.72 -1.39
N GLN A 282 -6.56 -2.09 -2.34
CA GLN A 282 -6.64 -3.36 -3.05
C GLN A 282 -6.11 -4.51 -2.18
N VAL A 283 -6.98 -5.50 -1.97
CA VAL A 283 -6.65 -6.78 -1.36
C VAL A 283 -6.55 -7.81 -2.47
N HIS A 284 -5.36 -8.35 -2.66
CA HIS A 284 -5.15 -9.48 -3.56
C HIS A 284 -5.51 -10.79 -2.86
N TYR A 285 -5.76 -11.84 -3.63
CA TYR A 285 -6.07 -13.14 -3.08
C TYR A 285 -5.48 -14.28 -3.91
N THR A 286 -5.21 -15.40 -3.27
CA THR A 286 -4.81 -16.63 -3.94
C THR A 286 -5.38 -17.85 -3.22
N PHE A 287 -5.46 -18.97 -3.93
CA PHE A 287 -5.92 -20.24 -3.39
C PHE A 287 -4.78 -21.27 -3.47
N VAL A 288 -4.06 -21.47 -2.37
CA VAL A 288 -2.96 -22.44 -2.30
C VAL A 288 -3.49 -23.76 -1.79
N LYS A 289 -3.52 -24.78 -2.66
CA LYS A 289 -4.09 -26.11 -2.35
C LYS A 289 -5.54 -26.02 -1.84
N GLY A 290 -6.31 -25.08 -2.38
CA GLY A 290 -7.70 -24.84 -1.99
C GLY A 290 -7.90 -23.94 -0.78
N ASN A 291 -6.84 -23.50 -0.10
CA ASN A 291 -6.94 -22.58 1.02
C ASN A 291 -6.80 -21.13 0.54
N LEU A 292 -7.76 -20.29 0.90
CA LEU A 292 -7.71 -18.86 0.66
C LEU A 292 -6.56 -18.21 1.43
N LYS A 293 -5.79 -17.36 0.76
CA LYS A 293 -4.90 -16.39 1.37
C LYS A 293 -5.21 -15.01 0.82
N LEU A 294 -5.62 -14.11 1.70
CA LEU A 294 -5.74 -12.68 1.39
C LEU A 294 -4.38 -12.02 1.60
N GLN A 295 -4.00 -11.18 0.66
CA GLN A 295 -2.83 -10.30 0.71
C GLN A 295 -3.35 -8.89 0.96
N MET A 296 -3.29 -8.47 2.22
CA MET A 296 -3.77 -7.17 2.65
C MET A 296 -2.81 -6.06 2.18
N PRO A 297 -3.31 -4.83 1.94
CA PRO A 297 -2.47 -3.65 1.82
C PRO A 297 -1.42 -3.56 2.94
N PRO A 298 -0.19 -3.10 2.65
CA PRO A 298 0.82 -2.92 3.67
C PRO A 298 0.37 -1.92 4.74
N PRO A 299 0.81 -2.08 6.00
CA PRO A 299 0.44 -1.16 7.09
C PRO A 299 1.17 0.19 7.02
N TYR A 300 1.96 0.41 5.97
CA TYR A 300 2.69 1.62 5.67
C TYR A 300 2.58 1.95 4.18
N SER A 301 2.76 3.22 3.81
CA SER A 301 2.71 3.66 2.42
C SER A 301 4.11 3.70 1.80
N LEU A 302 4.25 3.16 0.57
CA LEU A 302 5.47 3.19 -0.23
C LEU A 302 5.68 4.57 -0.88
N VAL A 303 5.88 5.60 -0.04
CA VAL A 303 6.15 6.98 -0.46
C VAL A 303 7.28 7.56 0.36
N ILE A 304 7.86 8.67 -0.08
CA ILE A 304 8.81 9.42 0.76
C ILE A 304 8.10 9.86 2.05
N GLN A 305 8.74 9.65 3.20
CA GLN A 305 8.19 10.06 4.50
C GLN A 305 9.17 10.95 5.27
N GLU A 306 8.63 11.98 5.92
CA GLU A 306 9.30 12.89 6.85
C GLU A 306 8.68 12.67 8.25
N SER A 307 9.50 12.23 9.21
CA SER A 307 9.05 11.94 10.57
C SER A 307 8.97 13.19 11.45
N GLU A 308 8.31 13.09 12.62
CA GLU A 308 8.23 14.20 13.59
C GLU A 308 9.62 14.67 14.07
N LYS A 309 10.64 13.80 13.99
CA LYS A 309 12.03 14.11 14.34
C LYS A 309 12.80 14.77 13.19
N GLY A 310 12.18 14.91 12.02
CA GLY A 310 12.81 15.34 10.77
C GLY A 310 13.65 14.27 10.09
N SER A 311 13.51 13.00 10.49
CA SER A 311 14.10 11.87 9.76
C SER A 311 13.39 11.69 8.42
N TRP A 312 14.14 11.33 7.38
CA TRP A 312 13.62 11.07 6.04
C TRP A 312 13.78 9.60 5.66
N HIS A 313 12.71 9.04 5.11
CA HIS A 313 12.70 7.70 4.53
C HIS A 313 12.31 7.80 3.06
N VAL A 314 13.19 7.37 2.15
CA VAL A 314 12.99 7.50 0.70
C VAL A 314 13.03 6.11 0.06
N PRO A 315 11.90 5.61 -0.48
CA PRO A 315 11.89 4.31 -1.16
C PRO A 315 12.59 4.42 -2.52
N LEU A 316 13.37 3.39 -2.87
CA LEU A 316 14.15 3.34 -4.10
C LEU A 316 13.50 2.42 -5.13
N ALA A 317 13.46 2.88 -6.39
CA ALA A 317 13.07 2.06 -7.52
C ALA A 317 14.18 1.05 -7.80
N VAL A 318 13.87 -0.25 -7.72
CA VAL A 318 14.80 -1.33 -8.08
C VAL A 318 14.11 -2.28 -9.05
N ASP A 319 14.86 -2.72 -10.06
CA ASP A 319 14.43 -3.69 -11.08
C ASP A 319 14.22 -5.14 -10.54
N THR A 320 14.12 -5.33 -9.23
CA THR A 320 13.99 -6.67 -8.63
C THR A 320 12.53 -7.06 -8.47
N SER A 321 12.19 -8.27 -8.91
CA SER A 321 10.84 -8.85 -8.92
C SER A 321 10.22 -9.14 -7.54
N ASN A 322 10.83 -8.69 -6.43
CA ASN A 322 10.37 -9.00 -5.07
C ASN A 322 10.15 -7.72 -4.26
N GLU A 323 8.88 -7.31 -4.17
CA GLU A 323 8.48 -6.02 -3.58
C GLU A 323 8.75 -5.89 -2.07
N SER A 324 8.81 -7.02 -1.35
CA SER A 324 9.06 -7.09 0.10
C SER A 324 10.51 -6.79 0.51
N SER A 325 11.40 -6.53 -0.45
CA SER A 325 12.82 -6.25 -0.20
C SER A 325 13.30 -4.94 -0.83
N LYS A 326 12.37 -4.03 -1.17
CA LYS A 326 12.73 -2.73 -1.75
C LYS A 326 13.62 -1.95 -0.79
N PRO A 327 14.81 -1.48 -1.23
CA PRO A 327 15.67 -0.68 -0.38
C PRO A 327 15.12 0.73 -0.20
N TRP A 328 15.41 1.30 0.96
CA TRP A 328 15.05 2.65 1.38
C TRP A 328 16.32 3.41 1.75
N LEU A 329 16.37 4.70 1.48
CA LEU A 329 17.28 5.60 2.19
C LEU A 329 16.68 5.91 3.56
N CYS A 330 17.40 5.56 4.61
CA CYS A 330 17.17 5.99 5.97
C CYS A 330 18.13 7.14 6.28
N ILE A 331 17.56 8.32 6.53
CA ILE A 331 18.30 9.57 6.70
C ILE A 331 17.88 10.19 8.03
N THR A 332 18.75 10.12 9.03
CA THR A 332 18.45 10.54 10.40
C THR A 332 19.48 11.52 10.93
N ARG A 333 19.13 12.24 11.99
CA ARG A 333 20.10 12.94 12.84
C ARG A 333 20.17 12.22 14.18
N ALA A 334 21.37 12.14 14.75
CA ALA A 334 21.51 11.68 16.13
C ALA A 334 20.74 12.65 17.05
N SER A 335 19.80 12.13 17.83
CA SER A 335 19.14 12.96 18.83
C SER A 335 20.12 13.30 19.95
N ALA A 336 19.92 14.43 20.63
CA ALA A 336 20.73 14.77 21.81
C ALA A 336 20.59 13.70 22.92
N ASP A 337 19.48 12.95 22.94
CA ASP A 337 19.24 11.87 23.90
C ASP A 337 20.06 10.61 23.58
N ASP A 338 20.30 10.29 22.30
CA ASP A 338 21.13 9.14 21.89
C ASP A 338 22.62 9.33 22.22
N ALA A 339 23.08 10.57 22.37
CA ALA A 339 24.46 10.88 22.74
C ALA A 339 24.77 10.61 24.24
N THR A 340 23.75 10.52 25.10
CA THR A 340 23.93 10.24 26.53
C THR A 340 24.15 8.77 26.85
N THR A 341 23.76 7.84 25.97
CA THR A 341 24.04 6.41 26.12
C THR A 341 25.41 6.00 25.57
N ALA A 342 25.98 6.76 24.64
CA ALA A 342 27.31 6.47 24.08
C ALA A 342 28.50 7.03 24.90
N SER A 343 28.25 7.92 25.87
CA SER A 343 29.30 8.62 26.64
C SER A 343 29.68 7.98 27.99
N ASN A 344 29.02 6.88 28.39
CA ASN A 344 29.27 6.21 29.68
C ASN A 344 30.04 4.88 29.58
N GLY A 345 30.94 4.76 28.60
CA GLY A 345 31.76 3.55 28.46
C GLY A 345 33.22 3.85 28.25
N VAL A 346 33.96 4.29 29.29
CA VAL A 346 35.39 3.97 29.56
C VAL A 346 35.74 4.30 31.03
N ASP A 347 36.26 3.27 31.73
CA ASP A 347 37.13 3.21 32.92
C ASP A 347 36.69 3.68 34.33
N THR A 348 36.49 2.73 35.26
CA THR A 348 37.57 2.19 36.11
C THR A 348 37.07 1.19 37.17
N SER A 349 37.98 0.27 37.51
CA SER A 349 37.93 -0.77 38.54
C SER A 349 37.40 -0.29 39.91
N GLY A 350 36.52 -1.07 40.53
CA GLY A 350 35.99 -0.80 41.87
C GLY A 350 35.19 -1.98 42.42
N ASN A 351 35.90 -2.89 43.07
CA ASN A 351 35.40 -4.07 43.78
C ASN A 351 34.32 -3.68 44.82
N ASN A 352 33.13 -4.28 44.77
CA ASN A 352 32.24 -4.43 45.93
C ASN A 352 31.21 -5.55 45.73
N HIS A 353 31.39 -6.61 46.52
CA HIS A 353 30.42 -7.67 46.78
C HIS A 353 29.17 -7.12 47.47
N ILE A 354 27.98 -7.31 46.89
CA ILE A 354 26.75 -7.58 47.66
C ILE A 354 25.92 -8.64 46.92
N HIS A 355 25.60 -9.68 47.67
CA HIS A 355 24.77 -10.85 47.37
C HIS A 355 23.28 -10.46 47.40
N ILE A 356 22.42 -11.06 46.55
CA ILE A 356 21.16 -11.77 46.93
C ILE A 356 20.30 -12.08 45.67
N ASP A 357 20.10 -13.40 45.51
CA ASP A 357 18.99 -14.20 44.94
C ASP A 357 18.45 -14.06 43.51
N GLN A 358 18.82 -15.08 42.71
CA GLN A 358 17.95 -15.73 41.72
C GLN A 358 17.05 -16.79 42.39
N PRO A 359 15.89 -17.11 41.78
CA PRO A 359 15.39 -18.48 41.76
C PRO A 359 15.57 -19.11 40.37
N GLN A 360 16.03 -20.36 40.39
CA GLN A 360 16.38 -21.19 39.25
C GLN A 360 15.33 -22.32 39.07
N LYS A 361 15.26 -22.85 37.83
CA LYS A 361 14.66 -24.13 37.36
C LYS A 361 13.17 -24.05 36.96
N ILE A 362 12.68 -24.73 35.93
CA ILE A 362 12.95 -26.12 35.48
C ILE A 362 12.87 -26.23 33.94
N ALA A 363 13.72 -27.09 33.39
CA ALA A 363 13.78 -27.53 31.99
C ALA A 363 12.80 -28.70 31.72
N ASP A 364 12.38 -28.87 30.48
CA ASP A 364 12.10 -30.20 29.92
C ASP A 364 12.53 -30.25 28.44
N GLU A 365 13.45 -31.17 28.16
CA GLU A 365 13.88 -31.66 26.85
C GLU A 365 12.92 -32.74 26.37
N VAL A 366 12.58 -32.79 25.08
CA VAL A 366 12.46 -34.05 24.31
C VAL A 366 12.86 -33.83 22.84
N LEU A 367 14.09 -34.26 22.52
CA LEU A 367 14.56 -35.10 21.40
C LEU A 367 13.66 -35.20 20.13
N SER A 368 14.15 -34.76 18.96
CA SER A 368 15.03 -35.49 17.99
C SER A 368 14.25 -36.36 17.00
N LEU A 369 14.39 -36.07 15.70
CA LEU A 369 14.87 -36.97 14.63
C LEU A 369 14.87 -36.15 13.32
N ASP A 370 15.99 -35.62 12.86
CA ASP A 370 17.02 -36.23 12.01
C ASP A 370 16.61 -36.56 10.56
N SER A 371 17.41 -36.01 9.64
CA SER A 371 17.88 -36.63 8.39
C SER A 371 16.90 -36.78 7.21
N GLN A 372 17.06 -36.01 6.12
CA GLN A 372 17.91 -36.41 4.98
C GLN A 372 17.81 -35.46 3.77
N VAL A 373 19.00 -35.20 3.22
CA VAL A 373 19.30 -34.62 1.92
C VAL A 373 18.90 -35.60 0.81
N ILE A 374 18.15 -35.13 -0.19
CA ILE A 374 18.12 -35.75 -1.53
C ILE A 374 18.17 -34.65 -2.58
N GLU A 375 19.32 -34.57 -3.26
CA GLU A 375 19.47 -33.98 -4.58
C GLU A 375 18.62 -34.75 -5.60
N ASN A 376 17.95 -34.07 -6.53
CA ASN A 376 18.21 -34.26 -7.97
C ASN A 376 17.28 -33.46 -8.91
N ASN A 377 17.95 -32.84 -9.88
CA ASN A 377 17.62 -32.72 -11.29
C ASN A 377 16.37 -31.95 -11.75
N SER A 378 16.65 -30.68 -12.03
CA SER A 378 16.05 -29.90 -13.11
C SER A 378 16.21 -30.59 -14.48
N THR A 379 15.10 -31.00 -15.09
CA THR A 379 15.00 -31.18 -16.54
C THR A 379 13.87 -30.31 -17.09
N SER A 380 14.27 -29.23 -17.75
CA SER A 380 13.43 -28.36 -18.57
C SER A 380 13.00 -29.09 -19.85
N VAL A 381 11.69 -29.24 -20.05
CA VAL A 381 11.12 -29.63 -21.35
C VAL A 381 10.31 -28.46 -21.89
N THR A 382 10.89 -27.79 -22.88
CA THR A 382 10.29 -26.75 -23.71
C THR A 382 9.24 -27.34 -24.65
N GLY A 383 7.99 -26.89 -24.53
CA GLY A 383 6.90 -27.19 -25.48
C GLY A 383 6.63 -25.99 -26.40
N LYS A 384 6.88 -26.16 -27.70
CA LYS A 384 6.71 -25.17 -28.76
C LYS A 384 5.24 -24.74 -28.95
N ARG A 385 5.02 -23.43 -29.04
CA ARG A 385 3.75 -22.78 -29.42
C ARG A 385 3.54 -22.91 -30.93
N LYS A 386 2.33 -23.32 -31.33
CA LYS A 386 1.87 -23.45 -32.72
C LYS A 386 1.13 -22.18 -33.11
N GLU A 387 1.61 -21.49 -34.14
CA GLU A 387 0.98 -20.30 -34.73
C GLU A 387 -0.36 -20.67 -35.40
N ARG A 388 -1.35 -19.77 -35.29
CA ARG A 388 -2.59 -19.79 -36.08
C ARG A 388 -2.76 -18.46 -36.78
N SER A 389 -3.11 -18.58 -38.05
CA SER A 389 -3.21 -17.57 -39.10
C SER A 389 -4.42 -16.63 -38.95
N ASP A 390 -4.27 -15.42 -39.48
CA ASP A 390 -5.28 -14.36 -39.53
C ASP A 390 -6.44 -14.67 -40.50
N PRO A 391 -7.66 -14.17 -40.24
CA PRO A 391 -8.79 -14.31 -41.15
C PRO A 391 -8.90 -13.14 -42.14
N SER A 392 -9.28 -13.49 -43.37
CA SER A 392 -9.79 -12.59 -44.42
C SER A 392 -11.24 -12.20 -44.18
#